data_AF-A0A225DJ15-F1
#
_entry.id   AF-A0A225DJ15-F1
#
_cell.length_a   1.000
_cell.length_b   1.000
_cell.length_c   1.000
_cell.angle_alpha   90.00
_cell.angle_beta   90.00
_cell.angle_gamma   90.00
#
_symmetry.space_group_name_H-M   'P 1'
#
loop_
_entity.id
_entity.type
_entity.pdbx_description
1 polymer ?
#
loop_
_entity_poly.entity_id
_entity_poly.type
_entity_poly.pdbx_seq_one_letter_code
_entity_poly.pdbx_strand_id
1 'polypeptide(L)'
;MRAARNLAAAFDAVHSAGCLIGDVQMRNAHVSPQAIVRLVDCDSFQVRAGGKQYLCEVGLPHYIPPELQGRPLRGLVRAENHDRFGLAVLIFQLLFVGRHPYAGVYSGAGDPPFEQLIAEFRFAHGPAAGSWGMAPPPHTPALADVPPEIGTLFRRAFERGSEADARPRAAEWVPALQRLEQSAVECAADAGHKYWPGARGCVWCRLAATGGPEYYFGVADIGSTFVVDEDKLRAVQRRLAAVRMVDFPYERAAFFPATRPAAEPLPDNGNLPIATVTIYACLGLGVIAIPVGIFYGVLCFIGMLCLVLFGVALAAFFRYPPDLYERSCRQRVHDYAYDALFTLEWKWKSIVGRYRRDHTALGQSTRELIAECMALTARYRTEMARLSESANAAGQAGPLRVTLPAERGAIVLQFRKRHQQILTRLDQQVAALEMLAPACRAELDKLGPEIKKACAEWEQAEVNLRVVTDRTIW
;
A
#
# COMPACT_ATOMS: atom_id res chain seq x y z
N MET A 1 29.17 13.11 10.36
CA MET A 1 29.79 14.36 9.85
C MET A 1 31.25 14.49 10.27
N ARG A 2 31.56 14.75 11.57
CA ARG A 2 32.94 14.92 12.05
C ARG A 2 33.90 13.78 11.68
N ALA A 3 33.47 12.53 11.84
CA ALA A 3 34.27 11.35 11.48
C ALA A 3 34.64 11.34 9.99
N ALA A 4 33.71 11.71 9.10
CA ALA A 4 33.97 11.79 7.66
C ALA A 4 34.99 12.87 7.33
N ARG A 5 34.90 14.04 7.99
CA ARG A 5 35.88 15.13 7.83
C ARG A 5 37.29 14.69 8.26
N ASN A 6 37.40 14.03 9.41
CA ASN A 6 38.68 13.54 9.92
C ASN A 6 39.23 12.37 9.07
N LEU A 7 38.37 11.55 8.47
CA LEU A 7 38.76 10.51 7.53
C LEU A 7 39.37 11.11 6.26
N ALA A 8 38.72 12.12 5.68
CA ALA A 8 39.29 12.86 4.54
C ALA A 8 40.64 13.49 4.90
N ALA A 9 40.77 14.12 6.07
CA ALA A 9 42.05 14.68 6.51
C ALA A 9 43.16 13.62 6.67
N ALA A 10 42.81 12.41 7.14
CA ALA A 10 43.78 11.31 7.23
C ALA A 10 44.26 10.84 5.86
N PHE A 11 43.36 10.72 4.87
CA PHE A 11 43.73 10.41 3.49
C PHE A 11 44.62 11.49 2.88
N ASP A 12 44.27 12.76 3.09
CA ASP A 12 45.04 13.91 2.60
C ASP A 12 46.48 13.92 3.13
N ALA A 13 46.66 13.58 4.41
CA ALA A 13 47.98 13.46 5.02
C ALA A 13 48.81 12.31 4.41
N VAL A 14 48.19 11.15 4.15
CA VAL A 14 48.87 10.00 3.52
C VAL A 14 49.27 10.33 2.08
N HIS A 15 48.36 10.91 1.28
CA HIS A 15 48.63 11.32 -0.10
C HIS A 15 49.71 12.41 -0.15
N SER A 16 49.68 13.39 0.75
CA SER A 16 50.70 14.45 0.85
C SER A 16 52.09 13.92 1.22
N ALA A 17 52.16 12.78 1.93
CA ALA A 17 53.42 12.09 2.20
C ALA A 17 53.95 11.28 1.00
N GLY A 18 53.24 11.29 -0.15
CA GLY A 18 53.60 10.53 -1.35
C GLY A 18 53.26 9.04 -1.26
N CYS A 19 52.41 8.65 -0.32
CA CYS A 19 51.93 7.28 -0.11
C CYS A 19 50.50 7.13 -0.62
N LEU A 20 50.12 5.92 -1.03
CA LEU A 20 48.73 5.54 -1.28
C LEU A 20 48.30 4.47 -0.28
N ILE A 21 47.05 4.53 0.17
CA ILE A 21 46.47 3.58 1.10
C ILE A 21 46.28 2.23 0.41
N GLY A 22 45.80 2.22 -0.84
CA GLY A 22 45.63 0.99 -1.61
C GLY A 22 44.42 0.18 -1.14
N ASP A 23 44.52 -0.56 -0.03
CA ASP A 23 43.44 -1.39 0.52
C ASP A 23 42.44 -0.56 1.35
N VAL A 24 41.77 0.37 0.67
CA VAL A 24 40.74 1.20 1.29
C VAL A 24 39.51 0.34 1.62
N GLN A 25 39.14 0.23 2.88
CA GLN A 25 37.90 -0.43 3.31
C GLN A 25 37.54 -0.04 4.75
N MET A 26 36.27 -0.26 5.13
CA MET A 26 35.77 0.14 6.46
C MET A 26 36.52 -0.51 7.63
N ARG A 27 37.06 -1.73 7.44
CA ARG A 27 37.84 -2.45 8.48
C ARG A 27 39.17 -1.76 8.80
N ASN A 28 39.72 -1.00 7.86
CA ASN A 28 41.06 -0.40 7.98
C ASN A 28 40.99 1.04 8.49
N ALA A 29 39.81 1.56 8.83
CA ALA A 29 39.61 2.91 9.36
C ALA A 29 38.83 2.88 10.69
N HIS A 30 39.54 2.95 11.81
CA HIS A 30 38.94 2.99 13.14
C HIS A 30 38.57 4.40 13.56
N VAL A 31 37.37 4.56 14.13
CA VAL A 31 36.86 5.85 14.60
C VAL A 31 36.63 5.78 16.11
N SER A 32 37.24 6.69 16.87
CA SER A 32 36.99 6.80 18.32
C SER A 32 35.67 7.53 18.63
N PRO A 33 35.14 7.46 19.86
CA PRO A 33 33.98 8.27 20.28
C PRO A 33 34.15 9.79 20.08
N GLN A 34 35.39 10.28 20.08
CA GLN A 34 35.75 11.67 19.81
C GLN A 34 35.93 11.96 18.30
N ALA A 35 35.51 11.01 17.45
CA ALA A 35 35.66 11.03 16.00
C ALA A 35 37.12 11.09 15.50
N ILE A 36 38.10 10.65 16.30
CA ILE A 36 39.49 10.54 15.86
C ILE A 36 39.61 9.32 14.96
N VAL A 37 40.15 9.51 13.76
CA VAL A 37 40.35 8.45 12.77
C VAL A 37 41.77 7.91 12.88
N ARG A 38 41.91 6.58 12.93
CA ARG A 38 43.18 5.88 12.81
C ARG A 38 43.09 4.89 11.67
N LEU A 39 44.02 5.03 10.71
CA LEU A 39 44.21 4.04 9.66
C LEU A 39 45.07 2.91 10.23
N VAL A 40 44.67 1.68 9.95
CA VAL A 40 45.39 0.46 10.32
C VAL A 40 45.70 -0.34 9.05
N ASP A 41 46.46 -1.42 9.19
CA ASP A 41 46.84 -2.27 8.04
C ASP A 41 47.72 -1.54 7.01
N CYS A 42 48.67 -0.73 7.50
CA CYS A 42 49.53 0.13 6.69
C CYS A 42 50.63 -0.63 5.92
N ASP A 43 50.76 -1.94 6.12
CA ASP A 43 51.64 -2.83 5.36
C ASP A 43 51.16 -3.01 3.91
N SER A 44 49.87 -2.82 3.67
CA SER A 44 49.25 -2.84 2.35
C SER A 44 49.41 -1.53 1.56
N PHE A 45 50.03 -0.49 2.14
CA PHE A 45 50.17 0.80 1.46
C PHE A 45 51.12 0.70 0.28
N GLN A 46 50.82 1.46 -0.78
CA GLN A 46 51.76 1.66 -1.88
C GLN A 46 52.66 2.85 -1.56
N VAL A 47 53.97 2.61 -1.50
CA VAL A 47 54.99 3.60 -1.12
C VAL A 47 56.14 3.63 -2.11
N ARG A 48 56.73 4.80 -2.29
CA ARG A 48 57.97 4.98 -3.07
C ARG A 48 59.09 5.38 -2.14
N ALA A 49 60.10 4.53 -2.02
CA ALA A 49 61.25 4.76 -1.14
C ALA A 49 62.53 4.24 -1.80
N GLY A 50 63.62 5.03 -1.75
CA GLY A 50 64.93 4.62 -2.27
C GLY A 50 64.94 4.23 -3.75
N GLY A 51 64.13 4.89 -4.58
CA GLY A 51 63.99 4.56 -6.02
C GLY A 51 63.17 3.31 -6.33
N LYS A 52 62.72 2.57 -5.30
CA LYS A 52 61.85 1.39 -5.43
C LYS A 52 60.39 1.77 -5.18
N GLN A 53 59.49 1.09 -5.87
CA GLN A 53 58.05 1.13 -5.61
C GLN A 53 57.63 -0.18 -4.93
N TYR A 54 56.89 -0.04 -3.83
CA TYR A 54 56.24 -1.14 -3.13
C TYR A 54 54.76 -0.99 -3.42
N LEU A 55 54.16 -1.99 -4.07
CA LEU A 55 52.80 -1.90 -4.62
C LEU A 55 51.77 -2.57 -3.70
N CYS A 56 50.54 -2.06 -3.73
CA CYS A 56 49.40 -2.68 -3.07
C CYS A 56 48.73 -3.71 -4.00
N GLU A 57 48.95 -5.00 -3.74
CA GLU A 57 48.42 -6.09 -4.56
C GLU A 57 47.08 -6.65 -4.06
N VAL A 58 46.52 -6.10 -2.98
CA VAL A 58 45.28 -6.55 -2.34
C VAL A 58 44.20 -5.47 -2.42
N GLY A 59 42.94 -5.87 -2.36
CA GLY A 59 41.83 -4.93 -2.38
C GLY A 59 40.48 -5.64 -2.31
N LEU A 60 39.55 -5.07 -1.55
CA LEU A 60 38.19 -5.58 -1.47
C LEU A 60 37.33 -5.01 -2.62
N PRO A 61 36.68 -5.83 -3.47
CA PRO A 61 35.99 -5.37 -4.68
C PRO A 61 35.00 -4.23 -4.48
N HIS A 62 34.29 -4.19 -3.34
CA HIS A 62 33.32 -3.12 -3.06
C HIS A 62 33.96 -1.72 -2.94
N TYR A 63 35.26 -1.62 -2.66
CA TYR A 63 35.97 -0.36 -2.50
C TYR A 63 36.96 -0.08 -3.65
N ILE A 64 37.01 -0.98 -4.65
CA ILE A 64 37.82 -0.83 -5.86
C ILE A 64 37.02 -0.05 -6.90
N PRO A 65 37.62 0.93 -7.61
CA PRO A 65 36.91 1.74 -8.58
C PRO A 65 36.51 0.94 -9.84
N PRO A 66 35.54 1.43 -10.64
CA PRO A 66 35.00 0.72 -11.80
C PRO A 66 36.06 0.21 -12.78
N GLU A 67 37.09 1.01 -13.08
CA GLU A 67 38.16 0.69 -14.02
C GLU A 67 39.13 -0.42 -13.57
N LEU A 68 39.05 -0.82 -12.30
CA LEU A 68 39.85 -1.89 -11.70
C LEU A 68 39.03 -3.13 -11.32
N GLN A 69 37.71 -3.12 -11.53
CA GLN A 69 36.85 -4.27 -11.25
C GLN A 69 37.26 -5.48 -12.10
N GLY A 70 37.38 -6.65 -11.47
CA GLY A 70 37.77 -7.90 -12.13
C GLY A 70 39.21 -7.96 -12.66
N ARG A 71 40.05 -6.94 -12.41
CA ARG A 71 41.44 -6.91 -12.88
C ARG A 71 42.41 -7.42 -11.81
N PRO A 72 43.50 -8.11 -12.19
CA PRO A 72 44.54 -8.49 -11.24
C PRO A 72 45.23 -7.23 -10.69
N LEU A 73 45.33 -7.16 -9.36
CA LEU A 73 46.00 -6.05 -8.67
C LEU A 73 47.51 -6.28 -8.50
N ARG A 74 47.98 -7.52 -8.68
CA ARG A 74 49.40 -7.86 -8.66
C ARG A 74 50.17 -7.08 -9.73
N GLY A 75 51.25 -6.42 -9.33
CA GLY A 75 52.06 -5.59 -10.23
C GLY A 75 51.39 -4.29 -10.73
N LEU A 76 50.16 -3.98 -10.29
CA LEU A 76 49.45 -2.76 -10.71
C LEU A 76 49.97 -1.55 -9.92
N VAL A 77 50.46 -0.54 -10.63
CA VAL A 77 50.75 0.77 -10.03
C VAL A 77 49.45 1.55 -9.88
N ARG A 78 48.97 1.72 -8.64
CA ARG A 78 47.78 2.53 -8.38
C ARG A 78 48.11 4.02 -8.42
N ALA A 79 47.10 4.84 -8.71
CA ALA A 79 47.12 6.29 -8.61
C ALA A 79 46.23 6.76 -7.45
N GLU A 80 46.41 8.00 -7.00
CA GLU A 80 45.54 8.61 -5.97
C GLU A 80 44.05 8.55 -6.35
N ASN A 81 43.73 8.64 -7.65
CA ASN A 81 42.35 8.54 -8.13
C ASN A 81 41.67 7.22 -7.73
N HIS A 82 42.42 6.13 -7.53
CA HIS A 82 41.85 4.87 -7.06
C HIS A 82 41.50 4.93 -5.56
N ASP A 83 42.37 5.49 -4.72
CA ASP A 83 42.09 5.71 -3.29
C ASP A 83 40.92 6.69 -3.09
N ARG A 84 40.83 7.73 -3.93
CA ARG A 84 39.76 8.74 -3.86
C ARG A 84 38.38 8.12 -4.06
N PHE A 85 38.25 7.05 -4.84
CA PHE A 85 37.01 6.28 -4.94
C PHE A 85 36.65 5.63 -3.61
N GLY A 86 37.59 4.87 -3.02
CA GLY A 86 37.39 4.22 -1.72
C GLY A 86 37.09 5.22 -0.60
N LEU A 87 37.77 6.38 -0.59
CA LEU A 87 37.48 7.49 0.32
C LEU A 87 36.03 7.95 0.19
N ALA A 88 35.58 8.21 -1.05
CA ALA A 88 34.22 8.64 -1.31
C ALA A 88 33.20 7.58 -0.85
N VAL A 89 33.47 6.28 -1.05
CA VAL A 89 32.63 5.18 -0.55
C VAL A 89 32.50 5.25 0.97
N LEU A 90 33.61 5.38 1.69
CA LEU A 90 33.61 5.46 3.16
C LEU A 90 32.88 6.71 3.69
N ILE A 91 33.09 7.87 3.04
CA ILE A 91 32.37 9.10 3.37
C ILE A 91 30.86 8.93 3.11
N PHE A 92 30.49 8.28 2.00
CA PHE A 92 29.09 7.98 1.68
C PHE A 92 28.48 7.10 2.76
N GLN A 93 29.12 6.00 3.15
CA GLN A 93 28.66 5.12 4.23
C GLN A 93 28.48 5.86 5.56
N LEU A 94 29.37 6.80 5.90
CA LEU A 94 29.26 7.60 7.12
C LEU A 94 28.09 8.59 7.11
N LEU A 95 27.66 9.09 5.94
CA LEU A 95 26.57 10.06 5.81
C LEU A 95 25.22 9.40 5.46
N PHE A 96 25.25 8.24 4.81
CA PHE A 96 24.09 7.50 4.30
C PHE A 96 23.94 6.17 5.05
N VAL A 97 24.10 6.20 6.38
CA VAL A 97 23.71 5.13 7.31
C VAL A 97 24.25 3.73 6.95
N GLY A 98 25.52 3.69 6.55
CA GLY A 98 26.23 2.46 6.20
C GLY A 98 25.90 1.90 4.80
N ARG A 99 25.10 2.61 4.00
CA ARG A 99 24.78 2.18 2.62
C ARG A 99 25.96 2.40 1.69
N HIS A 100 26.11 1.50 0.72
CA HIS A 100 27.07 1.66 -0.37
C HIS A 100 26.46 2.49 -1.50
N PRO A 101 27.21 3.38 -2.19
CA PRO A 101 26.67 4.24 -3.26
C PRO A 101 26.08 3.49 -4.46
N TYR A 102 26.54 2.25 -4.71
CA TYR A 102 26.01 1.37 -5.77
C TYR A 102 24.96 0.37 -5.27
N ALA A 103 24.64 0.36 -3.98
CA ALA A 103 23.52 -0.43 -3.48
C ALA A 103 22.20 0.24 -3.86
N GLY A 104 21.30 -0.50 -4.50
CA GLY A 104 20.04 0.02 -5.00
C GLY A 104 19.07 -1.09 -5.39
N VAL A 105 17.88 -0.69 -5.83
CA VAL A 105 16.91 -1.56 -6.46
C VAL A 105 17.16 -1.53 -7.96
N TYR A 106 17.58 -2.65 -8.53
CA TYR A 106 17.77 -2.81 -9.97
C TYR A 106 16.45 -3.24 -10.63
N SER A 107 16.04 -2.54 -11.68
CA SER A 107 14.79 -2.79 -12.42
C SER A 107 15.01 -3.39 -13.81
N GLY A 108 16.25 -3.74 -14.16
CA GLY A 108 16.58 -4.39 -15.42
C GLY A 108 16.44 -5.91 -15.36
N ALA A 109 16.84 -6.59 -16.44
CA ALA A 109 16.82 -8.05 -16.49
C ALA A 109 18.00 -8.67 -15.73
N GLY A 110 17.74 -9.77 -15.02
CA GLY A 110 18.74 -10.51 -14.24
C GLY A 110 19.04 -9.90 -12.87
N ASP A 111 19.96 -10.53 -12.15
CA ASP A 111 20.46 -10.09 -10.86
C ASP A 111 21.99 -9.91 -10.97
N PRO A 112 22.47 -8.73 -11.41
CA PRO A 112 23.89 -8.52 -11.65
C PRO A 112 24.67 -8.58 -10.32
N PRO A 113 25.85 -9.23 -10.30
CA PRO A 113 26.72 -9.18 -9.14
C PRO A 113 27.09 -7.73 -8.78
N PHE A 114 27.36 -7.49 -7.51
CA PHE A 114 27.55 -6.13 -6.99
C PHE A 114 28.74 -5.40 -7.64
N GLU A 115 29.81 -6.14 -7.92
CA GLU A 115 31.00 -5.68 -8.62
C GLU A 115 30.67 -5.19 -10.04
N GLN A 116 29.71 -5.84 -10.71
CA GLN A 116 29.24 -5.41 -12.02
C GLN A 116 28.48 -4.08 -11.94
N LEU A 117 27.69 -3.85 -10.87
CA LEU A 117 27.05 -2.55 -10.66
C LEU A 117 28.09 -1.42 -10.54
N ILE A 118 29.21 -1.68 -9.86
CA ILE A 118 30.32 -0.74 -9.76
C ILE A 118 30.99 -0.56 -11.13
N ALA A 119 31.39 -1.65 -11.80
CA ALA A 119 32.08 -1.64 -13.09
C ALA A 119 31.30 -0.86 -14.17
N GLU A 120 29.97 -0.94 -14.13
CA GLU A 120 29.09 -0.27 -15.08
C GLU A 120 28.69 1.16 -14.69
N PHE A 121 29.24 1.70 -13.60
CA PHE A 121 28.95 3.04 -13.08
C PHE A 121 27.46 3.24 -12.71
N ARG A 122 26.80 2.19 -12.20
CA ARG A 122 25.38 2.22 -11.80
C ARG A 122 25.14 2.88 -10.44
N PHE A 123 25.56 4.13 -10.30
CA PHE A 123 25.39 4.90 -9.08
C PHE A 123 23.88 5.11 -8.76
N ALA A 124 23.40 4.53 -7.66
CA ALA A 124 21.97 4.41 -7.38
C ALA A 124 21.32 5.70 -6.87
N HIS A 125 22.11 6.67 -6.41
CA HIS A 125 21.64 7.90 -5.76
C HIS A 125 21.75 9.15 -6.65
N GLY A 126 22.34 9.02 -7.84
CA GLY A 126 22.55 10.13 -8.78
C GLY A 126 21.32 10.43 -9.65
N PRO A 127 21.30 11.59 -10.32
CA PRO A 127 20.21 11.97 -11.24
C PRO A 127 20.07 11.00 -12.43
N ALA A 128 21.15 10.33 -12.83
CA ALA A 128 21.16 9.34 -13.91
C ALA A 128 20.75 7.91 -13.45
N ALA A 129 20.41 7.70 -12.17
CA ALA A 129 20.11 6.36 -11.65
C ALA A 129 19.00 5.67 -12.47
N GLY A 130 17.93 6.40 -12.82
CA GLY A 130 16.84 5.88 -13.64
C GLY A 130 17.27 5.40 -15.03
N SER A 131 18.21 6.10 -15.69
CA SER A 131 18.75 5.65 -17.00
C SER A 131 19.59 4.38 -16.90
N TRP A 132 20.11 4.08 -15.71
CA TRP A 132 20.81 2.84 -15.39
C TRP A 132 19.88 1.76 -14.80
N GLY A 133 18.56 1.95 -14.83
CA GLY A 133 17.61 1.02 -14.22
C GLY A 133 17.84 0.85 -12.71
N MET A 134 18.35 1.88 -12.04
CA MET A 134 18.62 1.88 -10.61
C MET A 134 17.69 2.86 -9.89
N ALA A 135 17.29 2.48 -8.68
CA ALA A 135 16.72 3.38 -7.69
C ALA A 135 17.45 3.23 -6.34
N PRO A 136 17.51 4.28 -5.50
CA PRO A 136 18.02 4.15 -4.15
C PRO A 136 17.25 3.08 -3.35
N PRO A 137 17.89 2.37 -2.41
CA PRO A 137 17.17 1.49 -1.49
C PRO A 137 16.13 2.29 -0.70
N PRO A 138 14.97 1.69 -0.38
CA PRO A 138 13.96 2.37 0.42
C PRO A 138 14.54 2.79 1.78
N HIS A 139 13.99 3.88 2.32
CA HIS A 139 14.38 4.44 3.62
C HIS A 139 15.86 4.85 3.75
N THR A 140 16.49 5.29 2.66
CA THR A 140 17.85 5.83 2.67
C THR A 140 17.81 7.36 2.48
N PRO A 141 18.70 8.14 3.11
CA PRO A 141 18.87 9.54 2.77
C PRO A 141 19.11 9.73 1.26
N ALA A 142 18.64 10.83 0.70
CA ALA A 142 18.84 11.23 -0.69
C ALA A 142 19.96 12.27 -0.80
N LEU A 143 20.52 12.46 -1.99
CA LEU A 143 21.50 13.54 -2.22
C LEU A 143 20.93 14.94 -1.96
N ALA A 144 19.60 15.10 -2.01
CA ALA A 144 18.91 16.34 -1.67
C ALA A 144 18.87 16.63 -0.14
N ASP A 145 19.24 15.67 0.71
CA ASP A 145 19.28 15.84 2.16
C ASP A 145 20.65 16.33 2.67
N VAL A 146 21.63 16.48 1.76
CA VAL A 146 22.96 17.04 2.04
C VAL A 146 23.19 18.30 1.19
N PRO A 147 24.11 19.20 1.59
CA PRO A 147 24.46 20.38 0.80
C PRO A 147 24.79 20.02 -0.66
N PRO A 148 24.39 20.85 -1.65
CA PRO A 148 24.64 20.59 -3.07
C PRO A 148 26.12 20.39 -3.43
N GLU A 149 27.01 21.05 -2.68
CA GLU A 149 28.46 20.87 -2.79
C GLU A 149 28.86 19.41 -2.54
N ILE A 150 28.41 18.82 -1.42
CA ILE A 150 28.70 17.42 -1.06
C ILE A 150 28.07 16.46 -2.07
N GLY A 151 26.83 16.72 -2.50
CA GLY A 151 26.20 15.94 -3.56
C GLY A 151 26.98 15.96 -4.88
N THR A 152 27.60 17.09 -5.22
CA THR A 152 28.46 17.23 -6.40
C THR A 152 29.78 16.48 -6.26
N LEU A 153 30.39 16.47 -5.07
CA LEU A 153 31.57 15.66 -4.80
C LEU A 153 31.26 14.15 -4.96
N PHE A 154 30.13 13.66 -4.46
CA PHE A 154 29.73 12.26 -4.66
C PHE A 154 29.50 11.91 -6.13
N ARG A 155 28.83 12.78 -6.90
CA ARG A 155 28.65 12.57 -8.33
C ARG A 155 29.98 12.48 -9.08
N ARG A 156 30.90 13.43 -8.83
CA ARG A 156 32.26 13.38 -9.40
C ARG A 156 33.03 12.12 -9.00
N ALA A 157 32.75 11.53 -7.84
CA ALA A 157 33.42 10.32 -7.38
C ALA A 157 32.89 9.05 -8.07
N PHE A 158 31.58 8.96 -8.32
CA PHE A 158 30.90 7.70 -8.68
C PHE A 158 30.31 7.64 -10.09
N GLU A 159 30.07 8.78 -10.73
CA GLU A 159 29.54 8.82 -12.10
C GLU A 159 30.65 8.53 -13.13
N ARG A 160 30.23 8.16 -14.33
CA ARG A 160 31.14 7.92 -15.47
C ARG A 160 31.93 9.19 -15.80
N GLY A 161 33.21 9.04 -16.14
CA GLY A 161 34.17 10.13 -16.29
C GLY A 161 35.04 10.32 -15.05
N SER A 162 34.68 9.73 -13.90
CA SER A 162 35.48 9.76 -12.67
C SER A 162 36.82 9.05 -12.81
N GLU A 163 36.93 8.06 -13.70
CA GLU A 163 38.15 7.32 -14.00
C GLU A 163 39.27 8.20 -14.59
N ALA A 164 38.93 9.35 -15.18
CA ALA A 164 39.89 10.29 -15.81
C ALA A 164 40.50 11.29 -14.81
N ASP A 165 40.94 10.81 -13.64
CA ASP A 165 41.49 11.62 -12.52
C ASP A 165 40.54 12.74 -12.01
N ALA A 166 39.23 12.59 -12.26
CA ALA A 166 38.24 13.62 -11.92
C ALA A 166 37.64 13.47 -10.51
N ARG A 167 37.94 12.38 -9.78
CA ARG A 167 37.41 12.15 -8.43
C ARG A 167 37.93 13.21 -7.46
N PRO A 168 37.09 13.68 -6.52
CA PRO A 168 37.51 14.73 -5.61
C PRO A 168 38.68 14.32 -4.74
N ARG A 169 39.64 15.24 -4.59
CA ARG A 169 40.77 15.08 -3.68
C ARG A 169 40.29 15.07 -2.23
N ALA A 170 41.06 14.45 -1.35
CA ALA A 170 40.78 14.43 0.09
C ALA A 170 40.67 15.86 0.66
N ALA A 171 41.56 16.77 0.25
CA ALA A 171 41.50 18.20 0.56
C ALA A 171 40.20 18.92 0.15
N GLU A 172 39.45 18.45 -0.86
CA GLU A 172 38.17 19.03 -1.26
C GLU A 172 37.03 18.64 -0.30
N TRP A 173 37.09 17.41 0.23
CA TRP A 173 36.09 16.90 1.17
C TRP A 173 36.14 17.60 2.52
N VAL A 174 37.33 17.89 3.03
CA VAL A 174 37.54 18.48 4.37
C VAL A 174 36.72 19.77 4.59
N PRO A 175 36.84 20.82 3.76
CA PRO A 175 36.09 22.06 3.97
C PRO A 175 34.58 21.89 3.72
N ALA A 176 34.17 21.05 2.77
CA ALA A 176 32.76 20.78 2.51
C ALA A 176 32.09 20.07 3.70
N LEU A 177 32.73 19.05 4.26
CA LEU A 177 32.25 18.31 5.43
C LEU A 177 32.28 19.16 6.71
N GLN A 178 33.25 20.06 6.83
CA GLN A 178 33.30 21.04 7.92
C GLN A 178 32.11 22.00 7.87
N ARG A 179 31.79 22.55 6.69
CA ARG A 179 30.61 23.41 6.51
C ARG A 179 29.32 22.67 6.81
N LEU A 180 29.19 21.41 6.38
CA LEU A 180 28.04 20.57 6.75
C LEU A 180 27.93 20.43 8.27
N GLU A 181 29.03 20.10 8.95
CA GLU A 181 29.04 19.96 10.40
C GLU A 181 28.63 21.25 11.12
N GLN A 182 29.12 22.41 10.66
CA GLN A 182 28.84 23.72 11.27
C GLN A 182 27.44 24.24 10.96
N SER A 183 26.88 23.89 9.80
CA SER A 183 25.53 24.32 9.38
C SER A 183 24.42 23.37 9.81
N ALA A 184 24.75 22.19 10.34
CA ALA A 184 23.76 21.23 10.80
C ALA A 184 22.95 21.80 11.98
N VAL A 185 21.63 21.67 11.88
CA VAL A 185 20.69 22.09 12.92
C VAL A 185 20.11 20.89 13.65
N GLU A 186 19.74 21.09 14.90
CA GLU A 186 19.01 20.10 15.70
C GLU A 186 17.52 20.08 15.30
N CYS A 187 16.92 18.90 15.26
CA CYS A 187 15.51 18.76 14.96
C CYS A 187 14.66 19.16 16.15
N ALA A 188 13.63 19.97 15.91
CA ALA A 188 12.66 20.36 16.95
C ALA A 188 11.87 19.15 17.50
N ALA A 189 11.72 18.07 16.73
CA ALA A 189 11.02 16.87 17.16
C ALA A 189 11.91 15.86 17.91
N ASP A 190 13.23 15.90 17.71
CA ASP A 190 14.19 15.04 18.42
C ASP A 190 15.59 15.68 18.44
N ALA A 191 16.10 16.00 19.63
CA ALA A 191 17.44 16.56 19.80
C ALA A 191 18.57 15.63 19.31
N GLY A 192 18.35 14.31 19.23
CA GLY A 192 19.28 13.34 18.66
C GLY A 192 19.46 13.49 17.15
N HIS A 193 18.52 14.13 16.48
CA HIS A 193 18.56 14.34 15.05
C HIS A 193 19.28 15.65 14.70
N LYS A 194 20.43 15.51 14.03
CA LYS A 194 21.12 16.62 13.37
C LYS A 194 21.01 16.48 11.86
N TYR A 195 20.60 17.53 11.18
CA TYR A 195 20.39 17.51 9.73
C TYR A 195 20.76 18.85 9.10
N TRP A 196 20.95 18.86 7.78
CA TRP A 196 21.22 20.10 7.06
C TRP A 196 19.90 20.89 6.85
N PRO A 197 19.84 22.17 7.26
CA PRO A 197 18.59 22.95 7.22
C PRO A 197 18.06 23.22 5.81
N GLY A 198 18.88 23.08 4.77
CA GLY A 198 18.44 23.21 3.37
C GLY A 198 17.67 21.99 2.83
N ALA A 199 17.58 20.89 3.59
CA ALA A 199 16.70 19.78 3.28
C ALA A 199 15.22 20.19 3.48
N ARG A 200 14.27 19.43 2.92
CA ARG A 200 12.81 19.69 3.04
C ARG A 200 12.25 19.51 4.48
N GLY A 201 13.11 19.30 5.47
CA GLY A 201 12.79 18.95 6.84
C GLY A 201 13.81 17.96 7.41
N CYS A 202 13.60 17.52 8.65
CA CYS A 202 14.48 16.53 9.26
C CYS A 202 14.43 15.19 8.51
N VAL A 203 15.52 14.85 7.82
CA VAL A 203 15.65 13.61 7.05
C VAL A 203 15.34 12.38 7.89
N TRP A 204 15.82 12.32 9.14
CA TRP A 204 15.62 11.18 10.03
C TRP A 204 14.15 10.95 10.38
N CYS A 205 13.43 12.00 10.82
CA CYS A 205 11.99 11.95 11.05
C CYS A 205 11.20 11.55 9.79
N ARG A 206 11.61 12.03 8.60
CA ARG A 206 10.96 11.67 7.33
C ARG A 206 11.13 10.18 7.04
N LEU A 207 12.34 9.63 7.19
CA LEU A 207 12.59 8.21 6.97
C LEU A 207 11.78 7.34 7.94
N ALA A 208 11.77 7.70 9.22
CA ALA A 208 10.96 7.05 10.25
C ALA A 208 9.45 7.05 9.94
N ALA A 209 8.91 8.21 9.54
CA ALA A 209 7.49 8.36 9.21
C ALA A 209 7.06 7.49 8.02
N THR A 210 7.99 7.17 7.12
CA THR A 210 7.74 6.26 5.99
C THR A 210 7.92 4.78 6.33
N GLY A 211 8.19 4.43 7.59
CA GLY A 211 8.39 3.05 8.05
C GLY A 211 9.85 2.60 8.04
N GLY A 212 10.80 3.51 7.83
CA GLY A 212 12.23 3.22 7.84
C GLY A 212 12.82 2.96 9.24
N PRO A 213 14.05 2.41 9.32
CA PRO A 213 14.77 2.28 10.58
C PRO A 213 15.04 3.64 11.24
N GLU A 214 14.94 3.68 12.57
CA GLU A 214 15.31 4.85 13.37
C GLU A 214 16.82 4.87 13.60
N TYR A 215 17.55 5.72 12.87
CA TYR A 215 19.01 5.68 12.84
C TYR A 215 19.71 6.45 13.98
N TYR A 216 19.10 7.51 14.53
CA TYR A 216 19.79 8.45 15.45
C TYR A 216 18.93 8.90 16.64
N PHE A 217 17.97 8.08 17.06
CA PHE A 217 17.05 8.42 18.12
C PHE A 217 17.70 8.32 19.51
N GLY A 218 17.59 9.37 20.33
CA GLY A 218 18.04 9.35 21.74
C GLY A 218 19.55 9.55 21.99
N VAL A 219 20.35 9.88 20.97
CA VAL A 219 21.81 10.10 21.14
C VAL A 219 22.13 11.41 21.87
N ALA A 220 21.21 12.38 21.89
CA ALA A 220 21.44 13.69 22.50
C ALA A 220 21.06 13.78 23.98
N ASP A 221 20.30 12.84 24.55
CA ASP A 221 19.78 13.06 25.90
C ASP A 221 19.50 11.77 26.68
N ILE A 222 20.53 11.34 27.43
CA ILE A 222 20.45 10.38 28.53
C ILE A 222 19.47 10.87 29.64
N GLY A 223 19.06 12.14 29.61
CA GLY A 223 18.10 12.76 30.51
C GLY A 223 16.66 12.88 29.98
N SER A 224 16.39 12.68 28.69
CA SER A 224 15.07 13.01 28.14
C SER A 224 13.97 12.08 28.66
N THR A 225 12.83 12.66 29.01
CA THR A 225 11.63 11.94 29.43
C THR A 225 10.71 11.69 28.22
N PHE A 226 9.95 10.59 28.27
CA PHE A 226 8.85 10.38 27.32
C PHE A 226 7.62 11.19 27.77
N VAL A 227 7.05 11.94 26.81
CA VAL A 227 5.79 12.64 26.93
C VAL A 227 4.97 12.34 25.68
N VAL A 228 3.67 12.13 25.85
CA VAL A 228 2.72 11.94 24.76
C VAL A 228 2.50 13.29 24.05
N ASP A 229 2.43 13.26 22.72
CA ASP A 229 2.15 14.46 21.91
C ASP A 229 0.65 14.77 21.99
N GLU A 230 0.28 15.54 23.02
CA GLU A 230 -1.12 15.88 23.30
C GLU A 230 -1.76 16.69 22.17
N ASP A 231 -1.01 17.55 21.48
CA ASP A 231 -1.54 18.40 20.42
C ASP A 231 -1.95 17.57 19.20
N LYS A 232 -1.11 16.61 18.78
CA LYS A 232 -1.48 15.65 17.73
C LYS A 232 -2.67 14.79 18.14
N LEU A 233 -2.70 14.31 19.38
CA LEU A 233 -3.82 13.52 19.87
C LEU A 233 -5.14 14.31 19.87
N ARG A 234 -5.11 15.58 20.31
CA ARG A 234 -6.27 16.50 20.25
C ARG A 234 -6.71 16.78 18.82
N ALA A 235 -5.78 16.89 17.87
CA ALA A 235 -6.11 17.05 16.46
C ALA A 235 -6.86 15.84 15.90
N VAL A 236 -6.39 14.62 16.21
CA VAL A 236 -7.06 13.35 15.84
C VAL A 236 -8.45 13.26 16.49
N GLN A 237 -8.56 13.59 17.77
CA GLN A 237 -9.85 13.57 18.49
C GLN A 237 -10.87 14.55 17.89
N ARG A 238 -10.44 15.75 17.47
CA ARG A 238 -11.31 16.71 16.78
C ARG A 238 -11.84 16.17 15.46
N ARG A 239 -10.98 15.54 14.66
CA ARG A 239 -11.41 14.89 13.40
C ARG A 239 -12.39 13.75 13.67
N LEU A 240 -12.08 12.87 14.62
CA LEU A 240 -12.97 11.77 14.99
C LEU A 240 -14.34 12.28 15.48
N ALA A 241 -14.38 13.36 16.26
CA ALA A 241 -15.64 13.97 16.73
C ALA A 241 -16.47 14.58 15.58
N ALA A 242 -15.83 14.99 14.49
CA ALA A 242 -16.50 15.49 13.30
C ALA A 242 -17.10 14.36 12.45
N VAL A 243 -16.55 13.14 12.52
CA VAL A 243 -17.09 11.98 11.80
C VAL A 243 -18.34 11.46 12.51
N ARG A 244 -19.50 11.72 11.91
CA ARG A 244 -20.80 11.20 12.37
C ARG A 244 -21.29 10.09 11.45
N MET A 245 -21.93 9.08 12.03
CA MET A 245 -22.63 8.06 11.26
C MET A 245 -23.77 8.72 10.50
N VAL A 246 -23.81 8.49 9.18
CA VAL A 246 -24.86 8.99 8.29
C VAL A 246 -25.90 7.89 8.12
N ASP A 247 -27.18 8.24 8.26
CA ASP A 247 -28.26 7.28 7.99
C ASP A 247 -28.65 7.28 6.51
N PHE A 248 -28.96 6.11 5.98
CA PHE A 248 -29.33 5.88 4.58
C PHE A 248 -30.69 5.15 4.54
N PRO A 249 -31.79 5.84 4.89
CA PRO A 249 -33.10 5.23 4.93
C PRO A 249 -33.53 4.75 3.53
N TYR A 250 -34.19 3.61 3.49
CA TYR A 250 -34.79 3.08 2.26
C TYR A 250 -36.30 3.35 2.26
N GLU A 251 -36.74 4.22 1.36
CA GLU A 251 -38.16 4.54 1.16
C GLU A 251 -38.59 4.07 -0.23
N ARG A 252 -39.25 2.91 -0.32
CA ARG A 252 -39.73 2.33 -1.59
C ARG A 252 -40.57 3.32 -2.40
N ALA A 253 -41.39 4.12 -1.71
CA ALA A 253 -42.26 5.14 -2.30
C ALA A 253 -41.50 6.17 -3.17
N ALA A 254 -40.26 6.48 -2.82
CA ALA A 254 -39.45 7.47 -3.54
C ALA A 254 -38.96 6.99 -4.92
N PHE A 255 -39.10 5.69 -5.22
CA PHE A 255 -38.61 5.08 -6.46
C PHE A 255 -39.70 4.75 -7.48
N PHE A 256 -40.99 4.90 -7.11
CA PHE A 256 -42.10 4.70 -8.03
C PHE A 256 -42.24 5.84 -9.04
N PRO A 257 -42.72 5.57 -10.27
CA PRO A 257 -43.05 6.61 -11.23
C PRO A 257 -44.16 7.52 -10.71
N ALA A 258 -44.12 8.79 -11.10
CA ALA A 258 -45.10 9.80 -10.66
C ALA A 258 -46.51 9.55 -11.21
N THR A 259 -46.61 8.88 -12.36
CA THR A 259 -47.87 8.52 -13.02
C THR A 259 -48.02 7.02 -13.06
N ARG A 260 -49.17 6.52 -12.59
CA ARG A 260 -49.48 5.09 -12.68
C ARG A 260 -49.54 4.63 -14.14
N PRO A 261 -48.94 3.48 -14.48
CA PRO A 261 -49.02 2.93 -15.81
C PRO A 261 -50.45 2.49 -16.19
N ALA A 262 -50.76 2.53 -17.48
CA ALA A 262 -51.98 1.95 -18.02
C ALA A 262 -51.84 0.42 -18.13
N ALA A 263 -52.92 -0.31 -17.89
CA ALA A 263 -52.92 -1.76 -18.02
C ALA A 263 -52.80 -2.19 -19.49
N GLU A 264 -52.04 -3.24 -19.74
CA GLU A 264 -52.01 -3.90 -21.03
C GLU A 264 -53.38 -4.52 -21.35
N PRO A 265 -53.94 -4.25 -22.55
CA PRO A 265 -55.23 -4.78 -22.94
C PRO A 265 -55.18 -6.31 -22.92
N LEU A 266 -56.31 -6.92 -22.58
CA LEU A 266 -56.45 -8.37 -22.65
C LEU A 266 -56.48 -8.80 -24.12
N PRO A 267 -55.89 -9.96 -24.46
CA PRO A 267 -56.04 -10.51 -25.80
C PRO A 267 -57.51 -10.64 -26.16
N ASP A 268 -57.85 -10.30 -27.41
CA ASP A 268 -59.21 -10.39 -27.90
C ASP A 268 -59.57 -11.86 -28.14
N ASN A 269 -60.18 -12.48 -27.12
CA ASN A 269 -60.64 -13.87 -27.15
C ASN A 269 -61.79 -14.08 -28.17
N GLY A 270 -62.28 -13.03 -28.82
CA GLY A 270 -63.41 -13.06 -29.76
C GLY A 270 -63.15 -13.83 -31.06
N ASN A 271 -61.90 -14.12 -31.39
CA ASN A 271 -61.54 -14.99 -32.51
C ASN A 271 -60.77 -16.20 -31.98
N LEU A 272 -61.49 -17.27 -31.60
CA LEU A 272 -60.90 -18.60 -31.78
C LEU A 272 -60.39 -18.63 -33.22
N PRO A 273 -59.13 -19.02 -33.49
CA PRO A 273 -58.66 -19.12 -34.86
C PRO A 273 -59.71 -19.95 -35.60
N ILE A 274 -60.21 -19.46 -36.73
CA ILE A 274 -61.20 -20.18 -37.55
C ILE A 274 -60.77 -21.65 -37.70
N ALA A 275 -59.46 -21.90 -37.73
CA ALA A 275 -58.85 -23.22 -37.63
C ALA A 275 -59.35 -24.11 -36.48
N THR A 276 -59.49 -23.63 -35.24
CA THR A 276 -59.93 -24.45 -34.09
C THR A 276 -61.40 -24.84 -34.20
N VAL A 277 -62.27 -23.91 -34.60
CA VAL A 277 -63.70 -24.22 -34.88
C VAL A 277 -63.82 -25.15 -36.10
N THR A 278 -62.99 -24.96 -37.13
CA THR A 278 -62.95 -25.81 -38.33
C THR A 278 -62.45 -27.22 -38.01
N ILE A 279 -61.43 -27.36 -37.14
CA ILE A 279 -60.92 -28.66 -36.69
C ILE A 279 -61.98 -29.42 -35.89
N TYR A 280 -62.71 -28.73 -34.99
CA TYR A 280 -63.80 -29.34 -34.24
C TYR A 280 -65.03 -29.66 -35.12
N ALA A 281 -65.34 -28.85 -36.13
CA ALA A 281 -66.40 -29.12 -37.11
C ALA A 281 -66.04 -30.32 -38.02
N CYS A 282 -64.78 -30.44 -38.45
CA CYS A 282 -64.28 -31.58 -39.22
C CYS A 282 -64.29 -32.89 -38.42
N LEU A 283 -63.96 -32.84 -37.12
CA LEU A 283 -64.08 -33.99 -36.20
C LEU A 283 -65.54 -34.42 -35.99
N GLY A 284 -66.47 -33.48 -35.93
CA GLY A 284 -67.92 -33.76 -35.88
C GLY A 284 -68.48 -34.37 -37.18
N LEU A 285 -68.00 -33.91 -38.34
CA LEU A 285 -68.37 -34.48 -39.66
C LEU A 285 -67.89 -35.92 -39.84
N GLY A 286 -66.76 -36.30 -39.23
CA GLY A 286 -66.28 -37.70 -39.22
C GLY A 286 -67.21 -38.68 -38.50
N VAL A 287 -68.04 -38.19 -37.56
CA VAL A 287 -69.05 -39.00 -36.84
C VAL A 287 -70.29 -39.25 -37.70
N ILE A 288 -70.59 -38.34 -38.64
CA ILE A 288 -71.74 -38.47 -39.56
C ILE A 288 -71.44 -39.45 -40.72
N ALA A 289 -70.17 -39.76 -41.00
CA ALA A 289 -69.76 -40.70 -42.04
C ALA A 289 -69.88 -42.19 -41.62
N ILE A 290 -70.27 -42.48 -40.38
CA ILE A 290 -70.38 -43.83 -39.81
C ILE A 290 -71.56 -44.69 -40.34
N PRO A 291 -72.67 -44.18 -40.92
CA PRO A 291 -73.76 -45.06 -41.37
C PRO A 291 -73.56 -45.74 -42.74
N VAL A 292 -72.51 -45.42 -43.51
CA VAL A 292 -72.31 -46.02 -44.85
C VAL A 292 -71.21 -47.07 -44.76
N GLY A 293 -71.62 -48.28 -44.41
CA GLY A 293 -70.75 -49.33 -43.89
C GLY A 293 -69.74 -49.99 -44.83
N ILE A 294 -69.06 -50.96 -44.19
CA ILE A 294 -68.25 -52.06 -44.73
C ILE A 294 -66.78 -51.71 -45.00
N PHE A 295 -65.95 -51.64 -43.93
CA PHE A 295 -64.64 -52.31 -43.82
C PHE A 295 -64.18 -52.32 -42.35
N TYR A 296 -63.94 -53.52 -41.82
CA TYR A 296 -64.02 -53.90 -40.40
C TYR A 296 -62.80 -53.46 -39.54
N GLY A 297 -63.09 -52.94 -38.34
CA GLY A 297 -62.18 -52.88 -37.19
C GLY A 297 -61.36 -51.60 -37.06
N VAL A 298 -60.43 -51.36 -37.98
CA VAL A 298 -59.41 -50.30 -37.84
C VAL A 298 -60.02 -48.90 -37.90
N LEU A 299 -60.99 -48.68 -38.80
CA LEU A 299 -61.65 -47.37 -38.94
C LEU A 299 -62.54 -47.02 -37.73
N CYS A 300 -63.22 -48.00 -37.14
CA CYS A 300 -64.00 -47.78 -35.90
C CYS A 300 -63.08 -47.48 -34.71
N PHE A 301 -61.91 -48.14 -34.63
CA PHE A 301 -60.92 -47.86 -33.60
C PHE A 301 -60.35 -46.45 -33.74
N ILE A 302 -60.03 -46.01 -34.97
CA ILE A 302 -59.59 -44.63 -35.24
C ILE A 302 -60.70 -43.62 -34.88
N GLY A 303 -61.95 -43.87 -35.25
CA GLY A 303 -63.08 -43.03 -34.89
C GLY A 303 -63.29 -42.90 -33.38
N MET A 304 -63.20 -44.02 -32.65
CA MET A 304 -63.29 -44.03 -31.18
C MET A 304 -62.11 -43.29 -30.54
N LEU A 305 -60.88 -43.49 -31.05
CA LEU A 305 -59.70 -42.75 -30.60
C LEU A 305 -59.86 -41.25 -30.82
N CYS A 306 -60.34 -40.82 -32.00
CA CYS A 306 -60.63 -39.42 -32.29
C CYS A 306 -61.70 -38.84 -31.35
N LEU A 307 -62.72 -39.62 -30.99
CA LEU A 307 -63.79 -39.18 -30.09
C LEU A 307 -63.31 -39.07 -28.64
N VAL A 308 -62.44 -39.99 -28.19
CA VAL A 308 -61.75 -39.89 -26.90
C VAL A 308 -60.80 -38.69 -26.88
N LEU A 309 -59.99 -38.50 -27.92
CA LEU A 309 -59.11 -37.33 -28.05
C LEU A 309 -59.90 -36.02 -28.10
N PHE A 310 -61.05 -36.00 -28.78
CA PHE A 310 -61.97 -34.86 -28.79
C PHE A 310 -62.57 -34.61 -27.40
N GLY A 311 -63.04 -35.66 -26.72
CA GLY A 311 -63.56 -35.55 -25.36
C GLY A 311 -62.51 -35.04 -24.37
N VAL A 312 -61.26 -35.50 -24.48
CA VAL A 312 -60.12 -35.02 -23.69
C VAL A 312 -59.78 -33.56 -24.03
N ALA A 313 -59.77 -33.19 -25.31
CA ALA A 313 -59.50 -31.82 -25.75
C ALA A 313 -60.61 -30.84 -25.33
N LEU A 314 -61.88 -31.25 -25.45
CA LEU A 314 -63.04 -30.48 -25.02
C LEU A 314 -63.06 -30.34 -23.50
N ALA A 315 -62.79 -31.43 -22.77
CA ALA A 315 -62.63 -31.40 -21.33
C ALA A 315 -61.48 -30.47 -20.92
N ALA A 316 -60.32 -30.52 -21.60
CA ALA A 316 -59.21 -29.61 -21.34
C ALA A 316 -59.57 -28.14 -21.63
N PHE A 317 -60.32 -27.85 -22.70
CA PHE A 317 -60.78 -26.51 -23.04
C PHE A 317 -61.74 -25.93 -21.99
N PHE A 318 -62.72 -26.71 -21.53
CA PHE A 318 -63.63 -26.29 -20.46
C PHE A 318 -62.98 -26.29 -19.07
N ARG A 319 -61.93 -27.10 -18.84
CA ARG A 319 -61.17 -27.15 -17.59
C ARG A 319 -60.17 -26.00 -17.47
N TYR A 320 -59.65 -25.48 -18.58
CA TYR A 320 -58.68 -24.38 -18.63
C TYR A 320 -59.18 -23.23 -19.52
N PRO A 321 -60.10 -22.37 -19.02
CA PRO A 321 -60.45 -21.13 -19.71
C PRO A 321 -59.19 -20.35 -20.11
N PRO A 322 -59.12 -19.75 -21.31
CA PRO A 322 -57.99 -18.92 -21.74
C PRO A 322 -57.67 -17.81 -20.72
N ASP A 323 -58.66 -17.35 -19.96
CA ASP A 323 -58.49 -16.36 -18.89
C ASP A 323 -57.69 -16.89 -17.69
N LEU A 324 -57.76 -18.19 -17.36
CA LEU A 324 -56.92 -18.80 -16.31
C LEU A 324 -55.45 -18.94 -16.76
N TYR A 325 -55.23 -19.21 -18.05
CA TYR A 325 -53.89 -19.24 -18.62
C TYR A 325 -53.25 -17.85 -18.61
N GLU A 326 -53.98 -16.83 -19.08
CA GLU A 326 -53.54 -15.43 -19.08
C GLU A 326 -53.27 -14.94 -17.65
N ARG A 327 -54.15 -15.26 -16.69
CA ARG A 327 -53.92 -14.96 -15.27
C ARG A 327 -52.61 -15.58 -14.77
N SER A 328 -52.37 -16.85 -15.08
CA SER A 328 -51.15 -17.56 -14.68
C SER A 328 -49.90 -16.94 -15.32
N CYS A 329 -49.97 -16.49 -16.57
CA CYS A 329 -48.89 -15.76 -17.24
C CYS A 329 -48.59 -14.43 -16.54
N ARG A 330 -49.61 -13.58 -16.32
CA ARG A 330 -49.43 -12.28 -15.66
C ARG A 330 -48.98 -12.43 -14.20
N GLN A 331 -49.46 -13.46 -13.49
CA GLN A 331 -49.01 -13.77 -12.14
C GLN A 331 -47.51 -14.09 -12.10
N ARG A 332 -47.01 -14.94 -13.01
CA ARG A 332 -45.57 -15.25 -13.09
C ARG A 332 -44.71 -14.01 -13.36
N VAL A 333 -45.18 -13.12 -14.23
CA VAL A 333 -44.47 -11.84 -14.51
C VAL A 333 -44.47 -10.94 -13.28
N HIS A 334 -45.60 -10.84 -12.58
CA HIS A 334 -45.70 -10.10 -11.31
C HIS A 334 -44.74 -10.66 -10.26
N ASP A 335 -44.73 -11.98 -10.06
CA ASP A 335 -43.87 -12.63 -9.06
C ASP A 335 -42.38 -12.45 -9.39
N TYR A 336 -42.01 -12.57 -10.67
CA TYR A 336 -40.64 -12.31 -11.12
C TYR A 336 -40.22 -10.85 -10.89
N ALA A 337 -41.09 -9.89 -11.21
CA ALA A 337 -40.82 -8.47 -11.00
C ALA A 337 -40.71 -8.13 -9.50
N TYR A 338 -41.55 -8.77 -8.66
CA TYR A 338 -41.48 -8.63 -7.20
C TYR A 338 -40.18 -9.19 -6.64
N ASP A 339 -39.75 -10.39 -7.06
CA ASP A 339 -38.50 -11.02 -6.62
C ASP A 339 -37.26 -10.20 -7.04
N ALA A 340 -37.28 -9.65 -8.26
CA ALA A 340 -36.22 -8.76 -8.75
C ALA A 340 -36.11 -7.49 -7.89
N LEU A 341 -37.24 -6.84 -7.60
CA LEU A 341 -37.29 -5.69 -6.71
C LEU A 341 -36.79 -6.06 -5.30
N PHE A 342 -37.33 -7.12 -4.71
CA PHE A 342 -36.94 -7.60 -3.38
C PHE A 342 -35.43 -7.87 -3.27
N THR A 343 -34.83 -8.44 -4.30
CA THR A 343 -33.38 -8.70 -4.36
C THR A 343 -32.58 -7.39 -4.31
N LEU A 344 -33.01 -6.34 -5.02
CA LEU A 344 -32.36 -5.03 -4.99
C LEU A 344 -32.55 -4.33 -3.63
N GLU A 345 -33.72 -4.44 -3.01
CA GLU A 345 -33.97 -3.92 -1.66
C GLU A 345 -33.09 -4.59 -0.61
N TRP A 346 -32.94 -5.91 -0.73
CA TRP A 346 -32.04 -6.67 0.13
C TRP A 346 -30.59 -6.23 -0.08
N LYS A 347 -30.16 -6.01 -1.33
CA LYS A 347 -28.82 -5.45 -1.63
C LYS A 347 -28.62 -4.08 -0.97
N TRP A 348 -29.58 -3.17 -1.08
CA TRP A 348 -29.53 -1.87 -0.38
C TRP A 348 -29.33 -2.04 1.12
N LYS A 349 -30.18 -2.85 1.77
CA LYS A 349 -30.08 -3.15 3.21
C LYS A 349 -28.73 -3.78 3.57
N SER A 350 -28.19 -4.63 2.71
CA SER A 350 -26.90 -5.29 2.91
C SER A 350 -25.72 -4.31 2.88
N ILE A 351 -25.75 -3.33 1.96
CA ILE A 351 -24.73 -2.28 1.83
C ILE A 351 -24.77 -1.37 3.05
N VAL A 352 -25.96 -0.86 3.40
CA VAL A 352 -26.15 -0.02 4.59
C VAL A 352 -25.76 -0.79 5.87
N GLY A 353 -26.11 -2.07 5.96
CA GLY A 353 -25.73 -2.95 7.06
C GLY A 353 -24.21 -3.14 7.18
N ARG A 354 -23.51 -3.28 6.04
CA ARG A 354 -22.03 -3.34 5.99
C ARG A 354 -21.41 -2.04 6.48
N TYR A 355 -21.85 -0.91 5.92
CA TYR A 355 -21.41 0.42 6.36
C TYR A 355 -21.57 0.61 7.87
N ARG A 356 -22.74 0.27 8.44
CA ARG A 356 -22.98 0.40 9.88
C ARG A 356 -22.05 -0.48 10.72
N ARG A 357 -21.82 -1.73 10.30
CA ARG A 357 -20.88 -2.64 10.98
C ARG A 357 -19.45 -2.10 10.93
N ASP A 358 -18.98 -1.72 9.74
CA ASP A 358 -17.62 -1.25 9.53
C ASP A 358 -17.36 0.06 10.28
N HIS A 359 -18.32 1.00 10.24
CA HIS A 359 -18.25 2.25 11.00
C HIS A 359 -18.21 2.00 12.51
N THR A 360 -19.02 1.06 13.02
CA THR A 360 -19.04 0.72 14.46
C THR A 360 -17.75 0.04 14.89
N ALA A 361 -17.28 -0.94 14.12
CA ALA A 361 -16.08 -1.70 14.41
C ALA A 361 -14.82 -0.82 14.35
N LEU A 362 -14.68 -0.03 13.28
CA LEU A 362 -13.54 0.87 13.12
C LEU A 362 -13.58 1.99 14.18
N GLY A 363 -14.75 2.57 14.44
CA GLY A 363 -14.92 3.59 15.48
C GLY A 363 -14.66 3.07 16.90
N GLN A 364 -14.92 1.79 17.19
CA GLN A 364 -14.51 1.15 18.44
C GLN A 364 -13.00 0.96 18.50
N SER A 365 -12.39 0.38 17.45
CA SER A 365 -10.94 0.17 17.38
C SER A 365 -10.15 1.47 17.52
N THR A 366 -10.61 2.57 16.91
CA THR A 366 -9.96 3.89 17.05
C THR A 366 -10.04 4.41 18.48
N ARG A 367 -11.17 4.24 19.18
CA ARG A 367 -11.30 4.63 20.59
C ARG A 367 -10.39 3.81 21.51
N GLU A 368 -10.23 2.52 21.24
CA GLU A 368 -9.30 1.65 21.96
C GLU A 368 -7.84 2.09 21.77
N LEU A 369 -7.44 2.47 20.55
CA LEU A 369 -6.10 3.01 20.29
C LEU A 369 -5.86 4.37 20.96
N ILE A 370 -6.87 5.24 21.04
CA ILE A 370 -6.77 6.50 21.80
C ILE A 370 -6.57 6.19 23.28
N ALA A 371 -7.31 5.24 23.84
CA ALA A 371 -7.13 4.79 25.23
C ALA A 371 -5.74 4.20 25.46
N GLU A 372 -5.22 3.40 24.51
CA GLU A 372 -3.86 2.88 24.56
C GLU A 372 -2.82 4.02 24.56
N CYS A 373 -2.98 5.01 23.69
CA CYS A 373 -2.10 6.18 23.60
C CYS A 373 -2.05 6.95 24.93
N MET A 374 -3.21 7.24 25.52
CA MET A 374 -3.31 7.93 26.81
C MET A 374 -2.69 7.11 27.95
N ALA A 375 -2.76 5.77 27.89
CA ALA A 375 -2.17 4.89 28.89
C ALA A 375 -0.63 4.77 28.79
N LEU A 376 -0.01 5.19 27.68
CA LEU A 376 1.44 5.08 27.49
C LEU A 376 2.23 5.85 28.56
N THR A 377 1.77 7.04 28.94
CA THR A 377 2.47 7.85 29.96
C THR A 377 2.48 7.14 31.32
N ALA A 378 1.37 6.51 31.71
CA ALA A 378 1.30 5.74 32.95
C ALA A 378 2.22 4.51 32.90
N ARG A 379 2.17 3.75 31.79
CA ARG A 379 3.04 2.58 31.56
C ARG A 379 4.53 2.95 31.57
N TYR A 380 4.89 4.06 30.95
CA TYR A 380 6.25 4.59 30.96
C TYR A 380 6.71 4.93 32.39
N ARG A 381 5.86 5.59 33.19
CA ARG A 381 6.17 5.88 34.60
C ARG A 381 6.41 4.61 35.42
N THR A 382 5.58 3.57 35.23
CA THR A 382 5.77 2.28 35.89
C THR A 382 7.10 1.63 35.52
N GLU A 383 7.46 1.63 34.23
CA GLU A 383 8.70 1.01 33.77
C GLU A 383 9.94 1.79 34.24
N MET A 384 9.86 3.12 34.28
CA MET A 384 10.89 3.96 34.89
C MET A 384 11.04 3.72 36.39
N ALA A 385 9.94 3.51 37.12
CA ALA A 385 9.98 3.17 38.54
C ALA A 385 10.68 1.82 38.78
N ARG A 386 10.35 0.79 37.98
CA ARG A 386 11.00 -0.53 38.04
C ARG A 386 12.50 -0.47 37.77
N LEU A 387 12.91 0.34 36.78
CA LEU A 387 14.33 0.54 36.49
C LEU A 387 15.03 1.21 37.69
N SER A 388 14.39 2.22 38.30
CA SER A 388 14.92 2.89 39.50
C SER A 388 15.01 1.95 40.70
N GLU A 389 14.01 1.10 40.93
CA GLU A 389 14.00 0.09 42.00
C GLU A 389 15.12 -0.95 41.79
N SER A 390 15.28 -1.42 40.55
CA SER A 390 16.33 -2.37 40.16
C SER A 390 17.73 -1.76 40.32
N ALA A 391 17.89 -0.48 39.97
CA ALA A 391 19.11 0.29 40.19
C ALA A 391 19.45 0.43 41.68
N ASN A 392 18.45 0.70 42.51
CA ASN A 392 18.60 0.84 43.96
C ASN A 392 18.91 -0.51 44.63
N ALA A 393 18.26 -1.60 44.19
CA ALA A 393 18.52 -2.96 44.69
C ALA A 393 19.93 -3.47 44.30
N ALA A 394 20.45 -3.05 43.14
CA ALA A 394 21.81 -3.38 42.68
C ALA A 394 22.92 -2.53 43.32
N GLY A 395 22.57 -1.65 44.28
CA GLY A 395 23.45 -0.69 44.96
C GLY A 395 24.60 -1.26 45.82
N GLN A 396 25.19 -2.40 45.46
CA GLN A 396 26.45 -2.93 46.03
C GLN A 396 27.47 -3.47 45.00
N ALA A 397 27.21 -3.42 43.68
CA ALA A 397 28.17 -3.90 42.68
C ALA A 397 28.46 -2.88 41.55
N GLY A 398 29.73 -2.53 41.38
CA GLY A 398 30.26 -1.51 40.48
C GLY A 398 29.99 -1.60 38.95
N PRO A 399 29.54 -2.71 38.32
CA PRO A 399 29.30 -2.73 36.87
C PRO A 399 28.03 -2.02 36.39
N LEU A 400 26.97 -1.95 37.20
CA LEU A 400 25.64 -1.49 36.74
C LEU A 400 25.54 0.02 36.51
N ARG A 401 26.45 0.82 37.10
CA ARG A 401 26.41 2.28 37.03
C ARG A 401 26.68 2.82 35.61
N VAL A 402 27.29 2.02 34.75
CA VAL A 402 27.62 2.35 33.36
C VAL A 402 26.49 1.97 32.39
N THR A 403 25.64 0.98 32.72
CA THR A 403 24.56 0.49 31.83
C THR A 403 23.22 1.21 32.02
N LEU A 404 22.97 1.79 33.20
CA LEU A 404 21.74 2.52 33.53
C LEU A 404 21.35 3.62 32.52
N PRO A 405 22.27 4.48 32.04
CA PRO A 405 21.99 5.42 30.95
C PRO A 405 21.46 4.77 29.67
N ALA A 406 22.02 3.64 29.27
CA ALA A 406 21.67 2.94 28.04
C ALA A 406 20.31 2.23 28.17
N GLU A 407 20.04 1.60 29.33
CA GLU A 407 18.76 0.96 29.63
C GLU A 407 17.61 1.98 29.69
N ARG A 408 17.83 3.13 30.34
CA ARG A 408 16.87 4.24 30.37
C ARG A 408 16.58 4.75 28.95
N GLY A 409 17.63 4.96 28.15
CA GLY A 409 17.49 5.36 26.74
C GLY A 409 16.69 4.35 25.92
N ALA A 410 16.91 3.05 26.13
CA ALA A 410 16.18 1.99 25.44
C ALA A 410 14.68 1.98 25.76
N ILE A 411 14.29 2.18 27.04
CA ILE A 411 12.88 2.26 27.43
C ILE A 411 12.23 3.52 26.85
N VAL A 412 12.88 4.69 26.93
CA VAL A 412 12.36 5.93 26.33
C VAL A 412 12.12 5.75 24.82
N LEU A 413 13.07 5.12 24.12
CA LEU A 413 12.97 4.80 22.70
C LEU A 413 11.79 3.86 22.40
N GLN A 414 11.62 2.79 23.19
CA GLN A 414 10.52 1.84 23.04
C GLN A 414 9.15 2.55 23.12
N PHE A 415 8.97 3.40 24.12
CA PHE A 415 7.71 4.12 24.32
C PHE A 415 7.45 5.18 23.24
N ARG A 416 8.48 5.93 22.82
CA ARG A 416 8.36 6.91 21.73
C ARG A 416 8.05 6.24 20.39
N LYS A 417 8.69 5.11 20.06
CA LYS A 417 8.37 4.31 18.88
C LYS A 417 6.93 3.82 18.91
N ARG A 418 6.48 3.29 20.05
CA ARG A 418 5.09 2.83 20.21
C ARG A 418 4.09 3.98 20.04
N HIS A 419 4.38 5.13 20.63
CA HIS A 419 3.56 6.34 20.49
C HIS A 419 3.44 6.79 19.03
N GLN A 420 4.55 6.88 18.29
CA GLN A 420 4.53 7.26 16.88
C GLN A 420 3.73 6.25 16.02
N GLN A 421 3.89 4.95 16.27
CA GLN A 421 3.11 3.90 15.59
C GLN A 421 1.61 4.05 15.84
N ILE A 422 1.21 4.35 17.08
CA ILE A 422 -0.19 4.57 17.43
C ILE A 422 -0.73 5.81 16.73
N LEU A 423 0.01 6.92 16.72
CA LEU A 423 -0.41 8.15 16.02
C LEU A 423 -0.62 7.92 14.52
N THR A 424 0.32 7.24 13.84
CA THR A 424 0.18 6.91 12.41
C THR A 424 -1.05 6.03 12.16
N ARG A 425 -1.27 5.02 13.01
CA ARG A 425 -2.43 4.12 12.88
C ARG A 425 -3.74 4.86 13.13
N LEU A 426 -3.78 5.77 14.11
CA LEU A 426 -4.93 6.62 14.38
C LEU A 426 -5.28 7.50 13.18
N ASP A 427 -4.27 8.14 12.58
CA ASP A 427 -4.46 8.99 11.40
C ASP A 427 -5.07 8.20 10.22
N GLN A 428 -4.53 7.01 9.95
CA GLN A 428 -5.04 6.10 8.93
C GLN A 428 -6.47 5.64 9.19
N GLN A 429 -6.82 5.27 10.43
CA GLN A 429 -8.17 4.81 10.77
C GLN A 429 -9.19 5.94 10.69
N VAL A 430 -8.85 7.15 11.13
CA VAL A 430 -9.73 8.31 11.00
C VAL A 430 -9.97 8.66 9.53
N ALA A 431 -8.92 8.63 8.69
CA ALA A 431 -9.08 8.83 7.25
C ALA A 431 -9.98 7.75 6.61
N ALA A 432 -9.86 6.49 7.03
CA ALA A 432 -10.75 5.43 6.57
C ALA A 432 -12.21 5.66 7.01
N LEU A 433 -12.45 6.06 8.26
CA LEU A 433 -13.79 6.43 8.76
C LEU A 433 -14.41 7.58 7.97
N GLU A 434 -13.62 8.63 7.66
CA GLU A 434 -14.05 9.78 6.84
C GLU A 434 -14.52 9.33 5.44
N MET A 435 -13.96 8.25 4.89
CA MET A 435 -14.29 7.75 3.55
C MET A 435 -15.44 6.74 3.49
N LEU A 436 -15.85 6.14 4.61
CA LEU A 436 -16.90 5.10 4.62
C LEU A 436 -18.26 5.63 4.14
N ALA A 437 -18.67 6.82 4.58
CA ALA A 437 -19.97 7.38 4.20
C ALA A 437 -20.02 7.80 2.71
N PRO A 438 -19.01 8.50 2.16
CA PRO A 438 -18.90 8.74 0.72
C PRO A 438 -18.90 7.46 -0.12
N ALA A 439 -18.17 6.43 0.30
CA ALA A 439 -18.11 5.14 -0.40
C ALA A 439 -19.47 4.43 -0.41
N CYS A 440 -20.15 4.37 0.75
CA CYS A 440 -21.50 3.82 0.86
C CYS A 440 -22.47 4.55 -0.08
N ARG A 441 -22.48 5.89 -0.05
CA ARG A 441 -23.31 6.71 -0.93
C ARG A 441 -23.08 6.39 -2.41
N ALA A 442 -21.83 6.30 -2.84
CA ALA A 442 -21.50 6.01 -4.23
C ALA A 442 -21.98 4.62 -4.70
N GLU A 443 -22.04 3.63 -3.81
CA GLU A 443 -22.64 2.33 -4.12
C GLU A 443 -24.17 2.40 -4.20
N LEU A 444 -24.80 3.11 -3.28
CA LEU A 444 -26.25 3.31 -3.26
C LEU A 444 -26.74 4.10 -4.49
N ASP A 445 -25.99 5.10 -4.93
CA ASP A 445 -26.29 5.91 -6.12
C ASP A 445 -26.30 5.06 -7.40
N LYS A 446 -25.49 3.98 -7.46
CA LYS A 446 -25.51 3.02 -8.58
C LYS A 446 -26.75 2.12 -8.56
N LEU A 447 -27.24 1.73 -7.38
CA LEU A 447 -28.45 0.92 -7.24
C LEU A 447 -29.73 1.72 -7.51
N GLY A 448 -29.71 3.04 -7.26
CA GLY A 448 -30.88 3.90 -7.42
C GLY A 448 -31.62 3.73 -8.75
N PRO A 449 -30.95 3.83 -9.92
CA PRO A 449 -31.58 3.60 -11.22
C PRO A 449 -32.15 2.19 -11.41
N GLU A 450 -31.46 1.14 -10.93
CA GLU A 450 -31.93 -0.25 -11.02
C GLU A 450 -33.22 -0.45 -10.20
N ILE A 451 -33.28 0.12 -8.99
CA ILE A 451 -34.46 0.08 -8.14
C ILE A 451 -35.62 0.83 -8.79
N LYS A 452 -35.39 2.01 -9.37
CA LYS A 452 -36.44 2.74 -10.12
C LYS A 452 -37.02 1.90 -11.25
N LYS A 453 -36.16 1.23 -12.01
CA LYS A 453 -36.58 0.35 -13.10
C LYS A 453 -37.42 -0.83 -12.58
N ALA A 454 -36.94 -1.53 -11.55
CA ALA A 454 -37.65 -2.66 -10.96
C ALA A 454 -39.00 -2.25 -10.33
N CYS A 455 -39.08 -1.08 -9.68
CA CYS A 455 -40.34 -0.53 -9.18
C CYS A 455 -41.35 -0.29 -10.30
N ALA A 456 -40.91 0.27 -11.43
CA ALA A 456 -41.78 0.52 -12.59
C ALA A 456 -42.27 -0.79 -13.23
N GLU A 457 -41.39 -1.79 -13.39
CA GLU A 457 -41.75 -3.12 -13.92
C GLU A 457 -42.74 -3.85 -13.00
N TRP A 458 -42.52 -3.78 -11.68
CA TRP A 458 -43.44 -4.36 -10.71
C TRP A 458 -44.81 -3.66 -10.71
N GLU A 459 -44.83 -2.32 -10.76
CA GLU A 459 -46.10 -1.57 -10.82
C GLU A 459 -46.89 -1.87 -12.11
N GLN A 460 -46.21 -1.96 -13.26
CA GLN A 460 -46.84 -2.38 -14.51
C GLN A 460 -47.43 -3.80 -14.40
N ALA A 461 -46.68 -4.75 -13.84
CA ALA A 461 -47.14 -6.12 -13.67
C ALA A 461 -48.34 -6.24 -12.71
N GLU A 462 -48.33 -5.46 -11.62
CA GLU A 462 -49.44 -5.35 -10.67
C GLU A 462 -50.72 -4.82 -11.34
N VAL A 463 -50.60 -3.74 -12.12
CA VAL A 463 -51.75 -3.18 -12.87
C VAL A 463 -52.26 -4.18 -13.92
N ASN A 464 -51.35 -4.86 -14.64
CA ASN A 464 -51.71 -5.87 -15.64
C ASN A 464 -52.44 -7.07 -15.02
N LEU A 465 -52.04 -7.50 -13.82
CA LEU A 465 -52.66 -8.61 -13.08
C LEU A 465 -54.05 -8.25 -12.54
N ARG A 466 -54.25 -7.02 -12.07
CA ARG A 466 -55.55 -6.54 -11.56
C ARG A 466 -56.64 -6.60 -12.63
N VAL A 467 -56.34 -6.19 -13.86
CA VAL A 467 -57.32 -6.20 -14.97
C VAL A 467 -57.83 -7.61 -15.31
N VAL A 468 -56.98 -8.64 -15.19
CA VAL A 468 -57.43 -10.04 -15.36
C VAL A 468 -58.31 -10.47 -14.19
N THR A 469 -57.94 -10.08 -12.97
CA THR A 469 -58.64 -10.45 -11.75
C THR A 469 -60.06 -9.88 -11.73
N ASP A 470 -60.23 -8.61 -12.12
CA ASP A 470 -61.52 -7.93 -12.18
C ASP A 470 -62.45 -8.54 -13.25
N ARG A 471 -61.92 -9.07 -14.35
CA ARG A 471 -62.69 -9.77 -15.39
C ARG A 471 -63.18 -11.15 -14.95
N THR A 472 -62.42 -11.87 -14.11
CA THR A 472 -62.76 -13.22 -13.65
C THR A 472 -63.78 -13.29 -12.50
N ILE A 473 -64.22 -12.14 -11.97
CA ILE A 473 -65.21 -12.05 -10.86
C ILE A 473 -66.66 -11.98 -11.38
N TRP A 474 -66.86 -11.83 -12.69
CA TRP A 474 -68.14 -11.93 -13.39
C TRP A 474 -68.20 -13.19 -14.23
#